data_AF-A0A660MJS8-F1
#
_entry.id   AF-A0A660MJS8-F1
#
_cell.length_a   1.000
_cell.length_b   1.000
_cell.length_c   1.000
_cell.angle_alpha   90.00
_cell.angle_beta   90.00
_cell.angle_gamma   90.00
#
_symmetry.space_group_name_H-M   'P 1'
#
loop_
_entity.id
_entity.type
_entity.pdbx_description
1 polymer ?
#
loop_
_entity_poly.entity_id
_entity_poly.type
_entity_poly.pdbx_seq_one_letter_code
_entity_poly.pdbx_strand_id
1 'polypeptide(L)'
;MIHILILIVLGLVTYLFHNYQEFSLGYIRPWAVQQVNFNREANPQALCDLLAPDATVIIKDQYTRYRYEFTGGKAQACEYFIESASHFHKPQPKKNGYIPDRFTEFKVDREDSLEGWFKDYADISFTEDISYYSYGLVTVKNNETLIGKSHTKITVKSPIFKEKTITHYEFQRKLVQYSP
;
A
#
# COMPACT_ATOMS: atom_id res chain seq x y z
N MET A 1 22.62 -36.59 -15.71
CA MET A 1 21.51 -35.92 -16.43
C MET A 1 20.21 -35.93 -15.63
N ILE A 2 19.69 -37.08 -15.17
CA ILE A 2 18.44 -37.15 -14.38
C ILE A 2 18.47 -36.26 -13.11
N HIS A 3 19.56 -36.32 -12.33
CA HIS A 3 19.71 -35.50 -11.11
C HIS A 3 19.67 -33.98 -11.38
N ILE A 4 20.23 -33.52 -12.50
CA ILE A 4 20.21 -32.10 -12.88
C ILE A 4 18.78 -31.68 -13.25
N LEU A 5 18.05 -32.54 -13.95
CA LEU A 5 16.67 -32.30 -14.36
C LEU A 5 15.73 -32.20 -13.13
N ILE A 6 15.95 -33.04 -12.12
CA ILE A 6 15.22 -33.00 -10.84
C ILE A 6 15.47 -31.66 -10.12
N LEU A 7 16.72 -31.20 -10.06
CA LEU A 7 17.06 -29.92 -9.42
C LEU A 7 16.40 -28.72 -10.11
N ILE A 8 16.36 -28.72 -11.45
CA ILE A 8 15.69 -27.68 -12.24
C ILE A 8 14.18 -27.65 -11.92
N VAL A 9 13.53 -28.81 -11.91
CA VAL A 9 12.11 -28.91 -11.59
C VAL A 9 11.82 -28.43 -10.17
N LEU A 10 12.62 -28.83 -9.18
CA LEU A 10 12.47 -28.39 -7.80
C LEU A 10 12.60 -26.86 -7.67
N GLY A 11 13.62 -26.27 -8.30
CA GLY A 11 13.80 -24.82 -8.30
C GLY A 11 12.61 -24.08 -8.92
N LEU A 12 12.07 -24.59 -10.02
CA LEU A 12 10.91 -24.01 -10.70
C LEU A 12 9.64 -24.11 -9.85
N VAL A 13 9.40 -25.25 -9.20
CA VAL A 13 8.27 -25.44 -8.27
C VAL A 13 8.38 -24.51 -7.08
N THR A 14 9.57 -24.38 -6.47
CA THR A 14 9.80 -23.44 -5.36
C THR A 14 9.52 -22.01 -5.79
N TYR A 15 9.94 -21.63 -7.00
CA TYR A 15 9.70 -20.29 -7.54
C TYR A 15 8.21 -19.98 -7.72
N LEU A 16 7.49 -20.89 -8.38
CA LEU A 16 6.05 -20.72 -8.63
C LEU A 16 5.26 -20.71 -7.31
N PHE A 17 5.63 -21.57 -6.36
CA PHE A 17 4.98 -21.63 -5.05
C PHE A 17 5.21 -20.34 -4.25
N HIS A 18 6.42 -19.79 -4.27
CA HIS A 18 6.72 -18.50 -3.64
C HIS A 18 5.81 -17.39 -4.19
N ASN A 19 5.79 -17.18 -5.51
CA ASN A 19 4.98 -16.12 -6.12
C ASN A 19 3.48 -16.32 -5.84
N TYR A 20 3.00 -17.57 -5.92
CA TYR A 20 1.61 -17.89 -5.64
C TYR A 20 1.22 -17.53 -4.20
N GLN A 21 2.03 -17.93 -3.22
CA GLN A 21 1.78 -17.66 -1.81
C GLN A 21 1.89 -16.16 -1.51
N GLU A 22 2.93 -15.51 -2.03
CA GLU A 22 3.29 -14.13 -1.72
C GLU A 22 2.21 -13.13 -2.17
N PHE A 23 1.60 -13.36 -3.32
CA PHE A 23 0.51 -12.54 -3.85
C PHE A 23 -0.88 -13.09 -3.54
N SER A 24 -0.98 -14.13 -2.71
CA SER A 24 -2.28 -14.59 -2.20
C SER A 24 -2.87 -13.55 -1.24
N LEU A 25 -4.21 -13.43 -1.24
CA LEU A 25 -4.92 -12.46 -0.39
C LEU A 25 -4.54 -12.56 1.10
N GLY A 26 -4.31 -13.78 1.61
CA GLY A 26 -3.96 -14.01 3.01
C GLY A 26 -2.60 -13.44 3.42
N TYR A 27 -1.67 -13.31 2.47
CA TYR A 27 -0.32 -12.79 2.71
C TYR A 27 -0.21 -11.31 2.35
N ILE A 28 -0.71 -10.91 1.20
CA ILE A 28 -0.48 -9.57 0.67
C ILE A 28 -1.41 -8.52 1.30
N ARG A 29 -2.63 -8.89 1.70
CA ARG A 29 -3.57 -7.94 2.31
C ARG A 29 -3.08 -7.43 3.66
N PRO A 30 -2.65 -8.26 4.63
CA PRO A 30 -2.09 -7.76 5.89
C PRO A 30 -0.87 -6.84 5.66
N TRP A 31 -0.01 -7.20 4.70
CA TRP A 31 1.12 -6.38 4.30
C TRP A 31 0.66 -5.01 3.77
N ALA A 32 -0.31 -4.95 2.85
CA ALA A 32 -0.83 -3.69 2.32
C ALA A 32 -1.50 -2.82 3.39
N VAL A 33 -2.26 -3.43 4.31
CA VAL A 33 -2.88 -2.72 5.45
C VAL A 33 -1.80 -2.05 6.30
N GLN A 34 -0.78 -2.80 6.71
CA GLN A 34 0.23 -2.29 7.64
C GLN A 34 1.25 -1.38 6.95
N GLN A 35 1.86 -1.88 5.89
CA GLN A 35 3.05 -1.29 5.27
C GLN A 35 2.71 -0.13 4.35
N VAL A 36 1.52 -0.12 3.76
CA VAL A 36 1.11 0.89 2.81
C VAL A 36 0.09 1.83 3.43
N ASN A 37 -1.05 1.31 3.85
CA ASN A 37 -2.15 2.16 4.29
C ASN A 37 -1.92 2.79 5.68
N PHE A 38 -1.52 1.98 6.66
CA PHE A 38 -1.31 2.46 8.03
C PHE A 38 -0.05 3.31 8.14
N ASN A 39 1.07 2.85 7.57
CA ASN A 39 2.34 3.58 7.63
C ASN A 39 2.30 4.93 6.91
N ARG A 40 1.45 5.13 5.90
CA ARG A 40 1.28 6.45 5.24
C ARG A 40 1.07 7.58 6.24
N GLU A 41 0.34 7.35 7.33
CA GLU A 41 0.10 8.33 8.40
C GLU A 41 0.86 8.01 9.70
N ALA A 42 1.10 6.73 10.01
CA ALA A 42 1.78 6.33 11.25
C ALA A 42 3.31 6.52 11.20
N ASN A 43 3.91 6.09 10.09
CA ASN A 43 5.35 6.09 9.86
C ASN A 43 5.65 6.29 8.36
N PRO A 44 5.51 7.53 7.86
CA PRO A 44 5.66 7.83 6.43
C PRO A 44 7.05 7.49 5.88
N GLN A 45 8.09 7.48 6.74
CA GLN A 45 9.43 7.05 6.34
C GLN A 45 9.46 5.55 5.99
N ALA A 46 8.79 4.70 6.76
CA ALA A 46 8.71 3.27 6.43
C ALA A 46 7.99 3.03 5.09
N LEU A 47 6.97 3.84 4.75
CA LEU A 47 6.36 3.78 3.42
C LEU A 47 7.33 4.27 2.33
N CYS A 48 8.06 5.35 2.58
CA CYS A 48 9.09 5.85 1.67
C CYS A 48 10.16 4.80 1.39
N ASP A 49 10.59 4.03 2.40
CA ASP A 49 11.62 3.01 2.28
C ASP A 49 11.18 1.86 1.35
N LEU A 50 9.88 1.57 1.27
CA LEU A 50 9.32 0.57 0.36
C LEU A 50 9.33 0.99 -1.11
N LEU A 51 9.37 2.29 -1.42
CA LEU A 51 9.44 2.75 -2.80
C LEU A 51 10.79 2.37 -3.41
N ALA A 52 10.77 1.74 -4.58
CA ALA A 52 11.98 1.51 -5.37
C ALA A 52 12.63 2.87 -5.77
N PRO A 53 13.97 2.92 -5.96
CA PRO A 53 14.65 4.17 -6.37
C PRO A 53 14.09 4.81 -7.64
N ASP A 54 13.62 3.99 -8.58
CA ASP A 54 13.03 4.33 -9.87
C ASP A 54 11.48 4.29 -9.87
N ALA A 55 10.86 4.24 -8.69
CA ALA A 55 9.40 4.15 -8.58
C ALA A 55 8.70 5.38 -9.18
N THR A 56 7.61 5.13 -9.90
CA THR A 56 6.71 6.19 -10.38
C THR A 56 5.58 6.40 -9.39
N VAL A 57 5.36 7.64 -8.97
CA VAL A 57 4.36 8.01 -7.96
C VAL A 57 3.39 9.03 -8.52
N ILE A 58 2.09 8.79 -8.32
CA ILE A 58 0.99 9.70 -8.70
C ILE A 58 0.17 9.99 -7.44
N ILE A 59 0.07 11.26 -7.07
CA ILE A 59 -0.71 11.70 -5.91
C ILE A 59 -1.81 12.66 -6.36
N LYS A 60 -3.03 12.39 -5.89
CA LYS A 60 -4.18 13.30 -5.95
C LYS A 60 -4.86 13.31 -4.59
N ASP A 61 -4.41 14.16 -3.69
CA ASP A 61 -4.91 14.23 -2.32
C ASP A 61 -5.51 15.60 -2.02
N GLN A 62 -6.72 15.60 -1.48
CA GLN A 62 -7.45 16.81 -1.13
C GLN A 62 -8.12 16.67 0.23
N TYR A 63 -7.81 17.57 1.15
CA TYR A 63 -8.45 17.64 2.46
C TYR A 63 -8.35 19.04 3.05
N THR A 64 -9.41 19.53 3.68
CA THR A 64 -9.51 20.90 4.21
C THR A 64 -9.09 21.94 3.15
N ARG A 65 -7.97 22.64 3.39
CA ARG A 65 -7.35 23.64 2.50
C ARG A 65 -6.17 23.09 1.69
N TYR A 66 -5.74 21.87 1.98
CA TYR A 66 -4.58 21.24 1.34
C TYR A 66 -5.03 20.51 0.07
N ARG A 67 -4.23 20.67 -0.98
CA ARG A 67 -4.42 19.98 -2.26
C ARG A 67 -3.05 19.66 -2.84
N TYR A 68 -2.80 18.37 -3.03
CA TYR A 68 -1.60 17.82 -3.64
C TYR A 68 -1.99 17.13 -4.93
N GLU A 69 -1.35 17.54 -6.03
CA GLU A 69 -1.55 16.94 -7.34
C GLU A 69 -0.21 16.91 -8.06
N PHE A 70 0.42 15.73 -8.12
CA PHE A 70 1.70 15.57 -8.80
C PHE A 70 1.92 14.15 -9.33
N THR A 71 2.78 14.06 -10.34
CA THR A 71 3.37 12.82 -10.84
C THR A 71 4.89 12.97 -10.75
N GLY A 72 5.56 12.03 -10.10
CA GLY A 72 6.96 12.17 -9.73
C GLY A 72 7.63 10.87 -9.34
N GLY A 73 8.80 10.99 -8.73
CA GLY A 73 9.59 9.86 -8.23
C GLY A 73 9.64 9.78 -6.71
N LYS A 74 10.40 8.81 -6.19
CA LYS A 74 10.56 8.54 -4.75
C LYS A 74 10.83 9.80 -3.90
N ALA A 75 11.77 10.65 -4.29
CA ALA A 75 12.14 11.83 -3.49
C ALA A 75 10.95 12.76 -3.21
N GLN A 76 10.23 13.16 -4.25
CA GLN A 76 9.04 14.02 -4.15
C GLN A 76 7.91 13.34 -3.37
N ALA A 77 7.73 12.03 -3.58
CA ALA A 77 6.74 11.24 -2.85
C ALA A 77 7.00 11.21 -1.34
N CYS A 78 8.26 11.04 -0.94
CA CYS A 78 8.63 10.99 0.47
C CYS A 78 8.43 12.34 1.17
N GLU A 79 8.77 13.45 0.50
CA GLU A 79 8.44 14.80 0.99
C GLU A 79 6.93 14.95 1.23
N TYR A 80 6.12 14.54 0.24
CA TYR A 80 4.66 14.54 0.35
C TYR A 80 4.15 13.68 1.51
N PHE A 81 4.63 12.44 1.68
CA PHE A 81 4.16 11.56 2.76
C PHE A 81 4.44 12.17 4.14
N ILE A 82 5.62 12.74 4.33
CA ILE A 82 6.01 13.39 5.59
C ILE A 82 5.15 14.62 5.85
N GLU A 83 5.00 15.50 4.85
CA GLU A 83 4.19 16.71 4.97
C GLU A 83 2.73 16.37 5.26
N SER A 84 2.13 15.48 4.46
CA SER A 84 0.75 15.08 4.61
C SER A 84 0.47 14.42 5.96
N ALA A 85 1.32 13.49 6.40
CA ALA A 85 1.17 12.84 7.70
C ALA A 85 1.26 13.84 8.87
N SER A 86 2.04 14.92 8.73
CA SER A 86 2.20 15.94 9.77
C SER A 86 0.90 16.71 10.08
N HIS A 87 -0.06 16.70 9.16
CA HIS A 87 -1.35 17.37 9.35
C HIS A 87 -2.32 16.57 10.23
N PHE A 88 -2.03 15.30 10.51
CA PHE A 88 -2.91 14.39 11.23
C PHE A 88 -2.28 13.88 12.53
N HIS A 89 -3.11 13.60 13.52
CA HIS A 89 -2.66 12.82 14.68
C HIS A 89 -2.28 11.41 14.23
N LYS A 90 -1.17 10.90 14.77
CA LYS A 90 -0.70 9.56 14.43
C LYS A 90 -1.74 8.50 14.83
N PRO A 91 -2.20 7.65 13.90
CA PRO A 91 -3.11 6.57 14.25
C PRO A 91 -2.42 5.59 15.19
N GLN A 92 -3.17 5.09 16.17
CA GLN A 92 -2.67 4.11 17.14
C GLN A 92 -3.27 2.74 16.82
N PRO A 93 -2.48 1.64 16.85
CA PRO A 93 -3.04 0.30 16.80
C PRO A 93 -3.93 0.04 18.02
N LYS A 94 -4.86 -0.90 17.93
CA LYS A 94 -5.65 -1.33 19.10
C LYS A 94 -4.75 -2.00 20.14
N LYS A 95 -5.25 -2.14 21.38
CA LYS A 95 -4.50 -2.71 22.52
C LYS A 95 -3.81 -4.06 22.25
N ASN A 96 -4.35 -4.87 21.35
CA ASN A 96 -3.79 -6.17 20.95
C ASN A 96 -2.86 -6.10 19.72
N GLY A 97 -2.42 -4.90 19.32
CA GLY A 97 -1.64 -4.67 18.10
C GLY A 97 -2.46 -4.71 16.82
N TYR A 98 -3.78 -4.93 16.89
CA TYR A 98 -4.63 -4.99 15.71
C TYR A 98 -4.75 -3.62 15.05
N ILE A 99 -4.40 -3.58 13.76
CA ILE A 99 -4.64 -2.43 12.89
C ILE A 99 -5.99 -2.67 12.19
N PRO A 100 -6.98 -1.78 12.37
CA PRO A 100 -8.24 -1.92 11.67
C PRO A 100 -8.03 -1.72 10.16
N ASP A 101 -8.31 -2.77 9.40
CA ASP A 101 -8.47 -2.68 7.96
C ASP A 101 -9.87 -2.09 7.66
N ARG A 102 -9.90 -0.96 6.95
CA ARG A 102 -11.13 -0.24 6.54
C ARG A 102 -11.37 -0.30 5.03
N PHE A 103 -10.73 -1.24 4.35
CA PHE A 103 -10.94 -1.45 2.94
C PHE A 103 -12.38 -1.90 2.67
N THR A 104 -13.09 -1.13 1.86
CA THR A 104 -14.37 -1.56 1.26
C THR A 104 -14.13 -2.48 0.09
N GLU A 105 -12.99 -2.33 -0.59
CA GLU A 105 -12.57 -3.15 -1.71
C GLU A 105 -11.06 -3.41 -1.62
N PHE A 106 -10.66 -4.65 -1.93
CA PHE A 106 -9.26 -5.03 -2.05
C PHE A 106 -9.14 -6.04 -3.20
N LYS A 107 -8.28 -5.73 -4.16
CA LYS A 107 -8.07 -6.54 -5.36
C LYS A 107 -6.58 -6.76 -5.55
N VAL A 108 -6.24 -7.98 -5.96
CA VAL A 108 -4.91 -8.35 -6.43
C VAL A 108 -5.11 -8.79 -7.86
N ASP A 109 -4.64 -7.98 -8.80
CA ASP A 109 -4.61 -8.30 -10.21
C ASP A 109 -3.32 -9.08 -10.49
N ARG A 110 -3.50 -10.38 -10.68
CA ARG A 110 -2.47 -11.30 -11.14
C ARG A 110 -2.98 -11.95 -12.42
N GLU A 111 -2.08 -12.15 -13.37
CA GLU A 111 -2.38 -12.93 -14.53
C GLU A 111 -2.46 -14.42 -14.13
N ASP A 112 -3.63 -15.04 -14.29
CA ASP A 112 -3.82 -16.48 -14.05
C ASP A 112 -3.43 -17.29 -15.29
N SER A 113 -2.19 -17.10 -15.74
CA SER A 113 -1.55 -17.86 -16.82
C SER A 113 -0.21 -18.42 -16.33
N LEU A 114 0.36 -19.39 -17.07
CA LEU A 114 1.71 -19.89 -16.76
C LEU A 114 2.74 -18.76 -16.76
N GLU A 115 2.65 -17.81 -17.69
CA GLU A 115 3.51 -16.62 -17.75
C GLU A 115 3.27 -15.71 -16.53
N GLY A 116 2.01 -15.58 -16.11
CA GLY A 116 1.61 -14.83 -14.93
C GLY A 116 2.17 -15.39 -13.62
N TRP A 117 2.30 -16.71 -13.49
CA TRP A 117 2.94 -17.32 -12.31
C TRP A 117 4.46 -17.09 -12.27
N PHE A 118 5.08 -16.80 -13.42
CA PHE A 118 6.49 -16.43 -13.45
C PHE A 118 6.74 -14.98 -13.04
N LYS A 119 5.72 -14.12 -13.01
CA LYS A 119 5.86 -12.73 -12.61
C LYS A 119 6.13 -12.64 -11.11
N ASP A 120 7.22 -11.98 -10.75
CA ASP A 120 7.59 -11.63 -9.38
C ASP A 120 6.93 -10.33 -8.93
N TYR A 121 5.83 -9.93 -9.57
CA TYR A 121 5.09 -8.72 -9.24
C TYR A 121 3.58 -8.93 -9.34
N ALA A 122 2.84 -8.09 -8.62
CA ALA A 122 1.39 -8.01 -8.74
C ALA A 122 0.91 -6.56 -8.61
N ASP A 123 -0.20 -6.26 -9.28
CA ASP A 123 -0.90 -5.01 -9.10
C ASP A 123 -1.94 -5.17 -8.01
N ILE A 124 -1.95 -4.25 -7.06
CA ILE A 124 -2.85 -4.28 -5.90
C ILE A 124 -3.61 -2.97 -5.91
N SER A 125 -4.93 -3.05 -5.75
CA SER A 125 -5.77 -1.87 -5.56
C SER A 125 -6.65 -2.04 -4.34
N PHE A 126 -6.78 -0.99 -3.54
CA PHE A 126 -7.69 -0.97 -2.41
C PHE A 126 -8.34 0.40 -2.22
N THR A 127 -9.58 0.35 -1.74
CA THR A 127 -10.43 1.53 -1.51
C THR A 127 -10.86 1.57 -0.06
N GLU A 128 -10.77 2.73 0.57
CA GLU A 128 -11.39 3.02 1.87
C GLU A 128 -12.54 4.00 1.69
N ASP A 129 -13.65 3.74 2.36
CA ASP A 129 -14.77 4.67 2.47
C ASP A 129 -15.08 4.88 3.95
N ILE A 130 -14.49 5.93 4.51
CA ILE A 130 -14.68 6.30 5.90
C ILE A 130 -15.84 7.27 5.94
N SER A 131 -17.02 6.79 6.34
CA SER A 131 -18.23 7.62 6.52
C SER A 131 -18.62 7.82 7.99
N TYR A 132 -18.02 7.05 8.91
CA TYR A 132 -18.29 7.10 10.33
C TYR A 132 -17.24 7.92 11.08
N TYR A 133 -17.67 8.92 11.86
CA TYR A 133 -16.79 9.91 12.48
C TYR A 133 -15.68 9.29 13.35
N SER A 134 -15.95 8.22 14.11
CA SER A 134 -14.94 7.61 14.99
C SER A 134 -13.77 6.95 14.26
N TYR A 135 -13.86 6.80 12.93
CA TYR A 135 -12.80 6.27 12.09
C TYR A 135 -12.14 7.34 11.21
N GLY A 136 -12.59 8.60 11.30
CA GLY A 136 -12.00 9.70 10.56
C GLY A 136 -10.58 10.02 11.00
N LEU A 137 -9.83 10.67 10.12
CA LEU A 137 -8.51 11.21 10.43
C LEU A 137 -8.67 12.54 11.17
N VAL A 138 -8.01 12.70 12.31
CA VAL A 138 -8.11 13.90 13.14
C VAL A 138 -6.96 14.84 12.83
N THR A 139 -7.24 16.10 12.53
CA THR A 139 -6.20 17.10 12.23
C THR A 139 -5.49 17.58 13.50
N VAL A 140 -4.19 17.84 13.42
CA VAL A 140 -3.41 18.35 14.57
C VAL A 140 -3.79 19.78 14.93
N LYS A 141 -4.02 20.63 13.92
CA LYS A 141 -4.18 22.08 14.10
C LYS A 141 -5.49 22.44 14.83
N ASN A 142 -6.60 21.80 14.46
CA ASN A 142 -7.94 22.18 14.91
C ASN A 142 -8.72 21.01 15.55
N ASN A 143 -8.15 19.81 15.65
CA ASN A 143 -8.86 18.60 16.07
C ASN A 143 -10.13 18.30 15.23
N GLU A 144 -10.11 18.70 13.96
CA GLU A 144 -11.21 18.39 13.04
C GLU A 144 -11.13 16.93 12.62
N THR A 145 -12.24 16.22 12.74
CA THR A 145 -12.37 14.87 12.19
C THR A 145 -12.74 14.95 10.71
N LEU A 146 -11.88 14.40 9.86
CA LEU A 146 -12.10 14.31 8.44
C LEU A 146 -12.49 12.89 8.03
N ILE A 147 -13.53 12.79 7.22
CA ILE A 147 -14.07 11.54 6.68
C ILE A 147 -14.05 11.62 5.15
N GLY A 148 -14.10 10.49 4.46
CA GLY A 148 -14.11 10.48 3.01
C GLY A 148 -13.53 9.21 2.41
N LYS A 149 -13.14 9.30 1.14
CA LYS A 149 -12.71 8.14 0.36
C LYS A 149 -11.24 8.24 -0.01
N SER A 150 -10.57 7.11 0.06
CA SER A 150 -9.22 6.92 -0.44
C SER A 150 -9.21 5.74 -1.40
N HIS A 151 -8.37 5.81 -2.41
CA HIS A 151 -8.12 4.72 -3.34
C HIS A 151 -6.64 4.68 -3.65
N THR A 152 -6.04 3.52 -3.46
CA THR A 152 -4.61 3.29 -3.66
C THR A 152 -4.44 2.17 -4.67
N LYS A 153 -3.56 2.38 -5.65
CA LYS A 153 -3.04 1.35 -6.55
C LYS A 153 -1.54 1.26 -6.41
N ILE A 154 -1.01 0.05 -6.31
CA ILE A 154 0.43 -0.18 -6.23
C ILE A 154 0.81 -1.36 -7.11
N THR A 155 1.98 -1.27 -7.73
CA THR A 155 2.66 -2.44 -8.30
C THR A 155 3.72 -2.86 -7.30
N VAL A 156 3.57 -4.08 -6.75
CA VAL A 156 4.50 -4.64 -5.77
C VAL A 156 5.37 -5.67 -6.45
N LYS A 157 6.68 -5.50 -6.36
CA LYS A 157 7.67 -6.49 -6.77
C LYS A 157 8.19 -7.23 -5.55
N SER A 158 8.19 -8.55 -5.61
CA SER A 158 8.64 -9.44 -4.53
C SER A 158 9.54 -10.55 -5.08
N PRO A 159 10.82 -10.25 -5.39
CA PRO A 159 11.76 -11.25 -5.84
C PRO A 159 12.10 -12.22 -4.69
N ILE A 160 12.36 -13.48 -5.02
CA ILE A 160 12.77 -14.48 -4.02
C ILE A 160 14.01 -14.00 -3.27
N PHE A 161 13.98 -14.13 -1.95
CA PHE A 161 15.05 -13.71 -1.03
C PHE A 161 15.31 -12.20 -0.96
N LYS A 162 14.41 -11.37 -1.49
CA LYS A 162 14.47 -9.90 -1.35
C LYS A 162 13.23 -9.37 -0.67
N GLU A 163 13.36 -8.20 -0.06
CA GLU A 163 12.20 -7.50 0.47
C GLU A 163 11.30 -6.99 -0.66
N LYS A 164 10.00 -6.92 -0.36
CA LYS A 164 9.00 -6.35 -1.26
C LYS A 164 9.30 -4.87 -1.49
N THR A 165 9.18 -4.43 -2.74
CA THR A 165 9.31 -3.03 -3.13
C THR A 165 8.12 -2.59 -3.97
N ILE A 166 7.80 -1.31 -3.92
CA ILE A 166 6.74 -0.68 -4.70
C ILE A 166 7.39 0.06 -5.87
N THR A 167 7.09 -0.35 -7.10
CA THR A 167 7.63 0.27 -8.33
C THR A 167 6.66 1.27 -8.94
N HIS A 168 5.37 1.16 -8.61
CA HIS A 168 4.34 2.14 -8.97
C HIS A 168 3.45 2.38 -7.76
N TYR A 169 3.15 3.65 -7.46
CA TYR A 169 2.25 4.05 -6.39
C TYR A 169 1.30 5.15 -6.88
N GLU A 170 0.01 4.87 -6.93
CA GLU A 170 -1.02 5.86 -7.19
C GLU A 170 -1.91 5.97 -5.96
N PHE A 171 -2.08 7.20 -5.46
CA PHE A 171 -2.95 7.48 -4.34
C PHE A 171 -3.88 8.63 -4.65
N GLN A 172 -5.18 8.37 -4.48
CA GLN A 172 -6.23 9.35 -4.62
C GLN A 172 -7.01 9.42 -3.31
N ARG A 173 -7.14 10.60 -2.74
CA ARG A 173 -7.92 10.78 -1.52
C ARG A 173 -8.67 12.11 -1.54
N LYS A 174 -9.90 12.07 -1.06
CA LYS A 174 -10.72 13.25 -0.81
C LYS A 174 -11.36 13.13 0.56
N LEU A 175 -10.97 14.00 1.47
CA LEU A 175 -11.55 14.10 2.81
C LEU A 175 -12.32 15.40 2.97
N VAL A 176 -13.42 15.31 3.71
CA VAL A 176 -14.28 16.44 4.10
C VAL A 176 -14.42 16.44 5.62
N GLN A 177 -14.60 17.64 6.19
CA GLN A 177 -14.89 17.75 7.61
C GLN A 177 -16.22 17.07 7.92
N TYR A 178 -16.23 16.21 8.93
CA TYR A 178 -17.46 15.67 9.46
C TYR A 178 -18.27 16.80 10.11
N SER A 179 -19.46 17.08 9.57
CA SER A 179 -20.46 17.91 10.21
C SER A 179 -21.62 17.00 10.65
N PRO A 180 -21.92 16.91 11.95
CA PRO A 180 -23.09 16.18 12.44
C PRO A 180 -24.40 16.82 11.98
#